data_AF-A0A7T0NXI0-F1
#
_entry.id   AF-A0A7T0NXI0-F1
#
_cell.length_a   1.000
_cell.length_b   1.000
_cell.length_c   1.000
_cell.angle_alpha   90.00
_cell.angle_beta   90.00
_cell.angle_gamma   90.00
#
_symmetry.space_group_name_H-M   'P 1'
#
loop_
_entity.id
_entity.type
_entity.pdbx_description
1 polymer ?
#
loop_
_entity_poly.entity_id
_entity_poly.type
_entity_poly.pdbx_seq_one_letter_code
_entity_poly.pdbx_strand_id
1 'polypeptide(L)'
;MKLFTNKIVRLLGISWIAVLSVGKADAVIVVGGGVDLIDTKHYVINSEQSSVSFTSGTLVFPDDGSSAIQTYDLAGSFDAEMKRYWWDYYLDGDTDGSQGTFTYSTNWLELVKPSLIADGLSSEFRFPNFPSFMNTATEFFGSNNPCALPLGPDTFCSGSSFGESSLTGQLQGTKILINGTQPDVFFSFGGGYTYHIEAAVVPVPAAFWLFFSGLSMLVVRRR
;
A
#
# COMPACT_ATOMS: atom_id res chain seq x y z
N MET A 1 1.90 53.39 75.44
CA MET A 1 3.36 53.14 75.54
C MET A 1 3.81 52.57 74.20
N LYS A 2 4.71 53.28 73.50
CA LYS A 2 5.28 52.92 72.19
C LYS A 2 6.10 51.62 72.27
N LEU A 3 6.13 50.84 71.18
CA LEU A 3 7.30 50.18 70.54
C LEU A 3 6.77 49.18 69.47
N PHE A 4 6.73 49.55 68.18
CA PHE A 4 7.75 49.33 67.14
C PHE A 4 8.09 47.85 66.82
N THR A 5 7.64 47.42 65.62
CA THR A 5 8.43 46.78 64.55
C THR A 5 8.92 45.33 64.71
N ASN A 6 8.50 44.42 63.81
CA ASN A 6 9.36 43.99 62.68
C ASN A 6 8.67 43.06 61.67
N LYS A 7 9.10 43.21 60.41
CA LYS A 7 8.76 42.45 59.21
C LYS A 7 9.11 40.96 59.34
N ILE A 8 8.29 40.06 58.79
CA ILE A 8 8.76 38.95 57.93
C ILE A 8 7.67 38.67 56.88
N VAL A 9 7.92 39.09 55.64
CA VAL A 9 7.21 38.60 54.45
C VAL A 9 7.79 37.21 54.16
N ARG A 10 7.02 36.14 54.40
CA ARG A 10 7.35 34.80 53.88
C ARG A 10 6.53 34.57 52.61
N LEU A 11 7.20 34.74 51.47
CA LEU A 11 6.81 34.14 50.21
C LEU A 11 6.83 32.61 50.38
N LEU A 12 5.65 32.02 50.54
CA LEU A 12 5.46 30.58 50.37
C LEU A 12 5.36 30.30 48.87
N GLY A 13 6.49 29.88 48.29
CA GLY A 13 6.54 29.33 46.95
C GLY A 13 5.68 28.07 46.88
N ILE A 14 4.57 28.15 46.17
CA ILE A 14 3.75 26.99 45.82
C ILE A 14 4.51 26.23 44.73
N SER A 15 5.19 25.17 45.13
CA SER A 15 5.77 24.18 44.22
C SER A 15 4.64 23.37 43.61
N TRP A 16 4.25 23.71 42.38
CA TRP A 16 3.39 22.86 41.55
C TRP A 16 4.17 21.61 41.14
N ILE A 17 4.08 20.55 41.94
CA ILE A 17 4.42 19.21 41.46
C ILE A 17 3.25 18.80 40.58
N ALA A 18 3.35 19.09 39.29
CA ALA A 18 2.53 18.44 38.28
C ALA A 18 2.95 16.96 38.26
N VAL A 19 2.22 16.12 39.00
CA VAL A 19 2.26 14.68 38.80
C VAL A 19 1.65 14.47 37.41
N LEU A 20 2.50 14.41 36.39
CA LEU A 20 2.12 13.83 35.12
C LEU A 20 1.76 12.39 35.43
N SER A 21 0.46 12.10 35.49
CA SER A 21 -0.02 10.72 35.48
C SER A 21 0.50 10.09 34.20
N VAL A 22 1.55 9.28 34.32
CA VAL A 22 1.92 8.35 33.26
C VAL A 22 0.72 7.40 33.20
N GLY A 23 -0.16 7.62 32.22
CA GLY A 23 -1.22 6.66 31.95
C GLY A 23 -0.56 5.30 31.78
N LYS A 24 -1.12 4.27 32.42
CA LYS A 24 -0.69 2.90 32.13
C LYS A 24 -0.82 2.71 30.61
N ALA A 25 0.31 2.48 29.94
CA ALA A 25 0.28 2.00 28.58
C ALA A 25 -0.08 0.52 28.69
N ASP A 26 -1.30 0.15 28.31
CA ASP A 26 -1.64 -1.25 28.14
C ASP A 26 -0.88 -1.73 26.89
N ALA A 27 0.18 -2.51 27.09
CA ALA A 27 0.99 -3.02 25.99
C ALA A 27 0.19 -4.05 25.16
N VAL A 28 0.44 -4.12 23.85
CA VAL A 28 -0.22 -5.12 23.00
C VAL A 28 0.67 -6.36 22.88
N ILE A 29 0.10 -7.54 23.18
CA ILE A 29 0.79 -8.82 23.06
C ILE A 29 0.21 -9.59 21.88
N VAL A 30 0.95 -9.65 20.77
CA VAL A 30 0.55 -10.45 19.59
C VAL A 30 0.81 -11.93 19.86
N VAL A 31 -0.22 -12.76 19.68
CA VAL A 31 -0.20 -14.21 19.94
C VAL A 31 -0.44 -15.06 18.70
N GLY A 32 -0.91 -14.45 17.63
CA GLY A 32 -1.09 -15.09 16.34
C GLY A 32 -0.98 -14.07 15.22
N GLY A 33 -0.64 -14.54 14.02
CA GLY A 33 -0.70 -13.72 12.83
C GLY A 33 -0.55 -14.56 11.57
N GLY A 34 -1.06 -14.03 10.47
CA GLY A 34 -1.08 -14.74 9.21
C GLY A 34 -1.43 -13.87 8.02
N VAL A 35 -1.33 -14.48 6.85
CA VAL A 35 -1.69 -13.89 5.55
C VAL A 35 -2.59 -14.87 4.82
N ASP A 36 -3.79 -14.41 4.48
CA ASP A 36 -4.73 -15.18 3.68
C ASP A 36 -4.77 -14.59 2.26
N LEU A 37 -4.64 -15.44 1.25
CA LEU A 37 -4.95 -15.07 -0.13
C LEU A 37 -6.48 -15.13 -0.31
N ILE A 38 -7.12 -13.96 -0.45
CA ILE A 38 -8.58 -13.84 -0.59
C ILE A 38 -8.99 -14.17 -2.03
N ASP A 39 -8.31 -13.57 -3.00
CA ASP A 39 -8.68 -13.67 -4.40
C ASP A 39 -7.46 -13.43 -5.30
N THR A 40 -7.51 -13.95 -6.52
CA THR A 40 -6.53 -13.68 -7.57
C THR A 40 -7.26 -13.46 -8.87
N LYS A 41 -7.09 -12.28 -9.45
CA LYS A 41 -7.71 -11.91 -10.73
C LYS A 41 -6.65 -11.65 -11.79
N HIS A 42 -6.87 -12.21 -12.96
CA HIS A 42 -6.02 -11.96 -14.12
C HIS A 42 -6.55 -10.78 -14.92
N TYR A 43 -5.70 -9.78 -15.16
CA TYR A 43 -6.02 -8.54 -15.85
C TYR A 43 -5.23 -8.42 -17.15
N VAL A 44 -5.90 -7.93 -18.19
CA VAL A 44 -5.27 -7.53 -19.46
C VAL A 44 -5.36 -6.02 -19.61
N ILE A 45 -4.23 -5.39 -19.89
CA ILE A 45 -4.06 -3.95 -20.05
C ILE A 45 -4.61 -3.53 -21.42
N ASN A 46 -5.47 -2.52 -21.43
CA ASN A 46 -5.93 -1.90 -22.67
C ASN A 46 -4.92 -0.85 -23.14
N SER A 47 -4.23 -1.13 -24.25
CA SER A 47 -3.20 -0.25 -24.80
C SER A 47 -3.72 1.09 -25.30
N GLU A 48 -4.99 1.19 -25.69
CA GLU A 48 -5.59 2.45 -26.15
C GLU A 48 -5.85 3.43 -25.00
N GLN A 49 -5.91 2.91 -23.77
CA GLN A 49 -6.23 3.68 -22.57
C GLN A 49 -5.11 3.68 -21.54
N SER A 50 -4.02 2.95 -21.79
CA SER A 50 -2.92 2.81 -20.85
C SER A 50 -1.64 3.36 -21.45
N SER A 51 -0.95 4.20 -20.69
CA SER A 51 0.28 4.84 -21.15
C SER A 51 1.29 5.03 -20.02
N VAL A 52 2.55 5.08 -20.40
CA VAL A 52 3.67 5.48 -19.55
C VAL A 52 4.30 6.71 -20.17
N SER A 53 4.42 7.79 -19.43
CA SER A 53 5.12 9.00 -19.84
C SER A 53 6.45 9.11 -19.11
N PHE A 54 7.53 9.27 -19.86
CA PHE A 54 8.88 9.47 -19.36
C PHE A 54 9.28 10.94 -19.53
N THR A 55 9.75 11.54 -18.44
CA THR A 55 10.38 12.85 -18.45
C THR A 55 11.86 12.64 -18.17
N SER A 56 12.72 13.08 -19.10
CA SER A 56 14.16 13.07 -18.86
C SER A 56 14.52 14.17 -17.85
N GLY A 57 15.08 13.76 -16.72
CA GLY A 57 15.61 14.69 -15.74
C GLY A 57 16.87 15.34 -16.32
N THR A 58 16.77 16.60 -16.72
CA THR A 58 17.90 17.33 -17.33
C THR A 58 18.16 18.59 -16.54
N LEU A 59 19.44 18.92 -16.34
CA LEU A 59 19.86 20.24 -15.89
C LEU A 59 19.60 21.23 -17.03
N VAL A 60 18.45 21.88 -16.98
CA VAL A 60 18.11 22.95 -17.94
C VAL A 60 18.89 24.20 -17.56
N PHE A 61 19.91 24.53 -18.36
CA PHE A 61 20.52 25.85 -18.34
C PHE A 61 19.66 26.81 -19.17
N PRO A 62 19.67 28.14 -18.91
CA PRO A 62 18.67 29.09 -19.44
C PRO A 62 18.47 29.12 -20.97
N ASP A 63 19.39 28.54 -21.74
CA ASP A 63 19.38 28.55 -23.21
C ASP A 63 19.02 27.20 -23.85
N ASP A 64 18.89 26.12 -23.06
CA ASP A 64 18.61 24.78 -23.56
C ASP A 64 17.12 24.46 -23.35
N GLY A 65 16.40 24.13 -24.41
CA GLY A 65 14.94 23.94 -24.38
C GLY A 65 14.43 22.91 -23.36
N SER A 66 13.12 22.97 -23.09
CA SER A 66 12.40 22.10 -22.14
C SER A 66 12.65 20.61 -22.38
N SER A 67 12.80 19.83 -21.29
CA SER A 67 12.77 18.36 -21.35
C SER A 67 11.53 17.87 -22.08
N ALA A 68 11.71 17.15 -23.19
CA ALA A 68 10.60 16.55 -23.91
C ALA A 68 10.04 15.36 -23.12
N ILE A 69 8.72 15.35 -22.90
CA ILE A 69 8.01 14.19 -22.36
C ILE A 69 7.78 13.20 -23.50
N GLN A 70 8.19 11.96 -23.31
CA GLN A 70 7.94 10.86 -24.24
C GLN A 70 6.84 9.97 -23.67
N THR A 71 5.78 9.73 -24.43
CA THR A 71 4.66 8.87 -24.00
C THR A 71 4.68 7.59 -24.82
N TYR A 72 4.54 6.46 -24.13
CA TYR A 72 4.51 5.12 -24.69
C TYR A 72 3.18 4.46 -24.34
N ASP A 73 2.55 3.83 -25.33
CA ASP A 73 1.38 3.00 -25.10
C ASP A 73 1.79 1.72 -24.39
N LEU A 74 1.00 1.30 -23.40
CA LEU A 74 1.30 0.13 -22.57
C LEU A 74 0.26 -0.96 -22.80
N ALA A 75 0.70 -2.12 -23.26
CA ALA A 75 -0.11 -3.32 -23.35
C ALA A 75 0.45 -4.42 -22.43
N GLY A 76 -0.30 -5.51 -22.26
CA GLY A 76 0.17 -6.69 -21.53
C GLY A 76 -0.86 -7.24 -20.56
N SER A 77 -0.36 -7.95 -19.55
CA SER A 77 -1.19 -8.54 -18.50
C SER A 77 -0.46 -8.60 -17.16
N PHE A 78 -1.24 -8.77 -16.10
CA PHE A 78 -0.75 -9.01 -14.74
C PHE A 78 -1.82 -9.72 -13.91
N ASP A 79 -1.41 -10.32 -12.81
CA ASP A 79 -2.33 -10.83 -11.79
C ASP A 79 -2.44 -9.80 -10.66
N ALA A 80 -3.62 -9.62 -10.09
CA ALA A 80 -3.82 -8.90 -8.85
C ALA A 80 -4.22 -9.88 -7.75
N GLU A 81 -3.38 -9.99 -6.72
CA GLU A 81 -3.61 -10.82 -5.54
C GLU A 81 -4.18 -9.96 -4.40
N MET A 82 -5.40 -10.27 -3.97
CA MET A 82 -5.98 -9.66 -2.78
C MET A 82 -5.59 -10.48 -1.56
N LYS A 83 -4.92 -9.86 -0.59
CA LYS A 83 -4.41 -10.51 0.62
C LYS A 83 -5.01 -9.86 1.86
N ARG A 84 -5.36 -10.68 2.85
CA ARG A 84 -5.72 -10.23 4.20
C ARG A 84 -4.59 -10.56 5.14
N TYR A 85 -3.99 -9.53 5.73
CA TYR A 85 -3.04 -9.66 6.82
C TYR A 85 -3.80 -9.54 8.13
N TRP A 86 -3.57 -10.45 9.07
CA TRP A 86 -4.27 -10.47 10.35
C TRP A 86 -3.33 -10.82 11.50
N TRP A 87 -3.68 -10.30 12.68
CA TRP A 87 -2.96 -10.52 13.93
C TRP A 87 -3.96 -10.68 15.07
N ASP A 88 -3.78 -11.74 15.84
CA ASP A 88 -4.51 -11.97 17.08
C ASP A 88 -3.66 -11.45 18.25
N TYR A 89 -4.28 -10.69 19.15
CA TYR A 89 -3.55 -10.03 20.24
C TYR A 89 -4.36 -9.91 21.54
N TYR A 90 -3.63 -9.72 22.64
CA TYR A 90 -4.14 -9.37 23.97
C TYR A 90 -3.67 -7.98 24.38
N LEU A 91 -4.36 -7.38 25.35
CA LEU A 91 -3.90 -6.19 26.05
C LEU A 91 -3.17 -6.60 27.33
N ASP A 92 -2.06 -5.92 27.65
CA ASP A 92 -1.28 -6.13 28.86
C ASP A 92 -2.17 -5.84 30.08
N GLY A 93 -2.14 -6.74 31.05
CA GLY A 93 -3.12 -6.78 32.15
C GLY A 93 -4.25 -7.80 31.96
N ASP A 94 -4.37 -8.46 30.80
CA ASP A 94 -5.24 -9.65 30.59
C ASP A 94 -4.42 -10.94 30.51
N THR A 95 -3.58 -11.20 31.52
CA THR A 95 -2.64 -12.34 31.57
C THR A 95 -3.30 -13.72 31.53
N ASP A 96 -4.59 -13.78 31.82
CA ASP A 96 -5.44 -14.95 31.91
C ASP A 96 -6.44 -15.06 30.72
N GLY A 97 -6.41 -14.13 29.77
CA GLY A 97 -7.28 -14.13 28.58
C GLY A 97 -8.77 -13.90 28.90
N SER A 98 -9.05 -13.30 30.06
CA SER A 98 -10.39 -13.01 30.59
C SER A 98 -11.14 -11.94 29.79
N GLN A 99 -10.42 -11.02 29.14
CA GLN A 99 -10.97 -10.01 28.24
C GLN A 99 -11.08 -10.53 26.80
N GLY A 100 -10.41 -11.63 26.49
CA GLY A 100 -10.49 -12.36 25.23
C GLY A 100 -9.43 -11.96 24.21
N THR A 101 -9.32 -12.75 23.15
CA THR A 101 -8.42 -12.48 22.02
C THR A 101 -9.09 -11.49 21.05
N PHE A 102 -8.37 -10.43 20.68
CA PHE A 102 -8.79 -9.47 19.65
C PHE A 102 -8.09 -9.78 18.33
N THR A 103 -8.75 -9.49 17.21
CA THR A 103 -8.16 -9.63 15.87
C THR A 103 -8.07 -8.28 15.19
N TYR A 104 -6.86 -7.88 14.83
CA TYR A 104 -6.60 -6.77 13.93
C TYR A 104 -6.36 -7.32 12.53
N SER A 105 -6.94 -6.70 11.49
CA SER A 105 -6.69 -7.12 10.10
C SER A 105 -6.70 -5.96 9.13
N THR A 106 -5.94 -6.12 8.04
CA THR A 106 -5.84 -5.16 6.94
C THR A 106 -5.86 -5.89 5.60
N ASN A 107 -6.47 -5.27 4.60
CA ASN A 107 -6.53 -5.81 3.24
C ASN A 107 -5.55 -5.09 2.33
N TRP A 108 -4.88 -5.85 1.49
CA TRP A 108 -3.82 -5.37 0.61
C TRP A 108 -3.97 -5.99 -0.77
N LEU A 109 -3.62 -5.23 -1.79
CA LEU A 109 -3.57 -5.65 -3.17
C LEU A 109 -2.10 -5.69 -3.61
N GLU A 110 -1.68 -6.80 -4.19
CA GLU A 110 -0.36 -6.94 -4.80
C GLU A 110 -0.51 -7.21 -6.29
N LEU A 111 0.21 -6.43 -7.11
CA LEU A 111 0.29 -6.64 -8.54
C LEU A 111 1.49 -7.55 -8.82
N VAL A 112 1.22 -8.72 -9.41
CA VAL A 112 2.23 -9.77 -9.58
C VAL A 112 2.23 -10.31 -11.00
N LYS A 113 3.35 -10.97 -11.35
CA LYS A 113 3.60 -11.57 -12.67
C LYS A 113 3.28 -10.64 -13.85
N PRO A 114 3.78 -9.40 -13.85
CA PRO A 114 3.55 -8.50 -14.97
C PRO A 114 4.24 -9.05 -16.24
N SER A 115 3.51 -9.02 -17.34
CA SER A 115 4.01 -9.29 -18.70
C SER A 115 3.66 -8.09 -19.56
N LEU A 116 4.57 -7.12 -19.62
CA LEU A 116 4.35 -5.84 -20.29
C LEU A 116 4.88 -5.85 -21.72
N ILE A 117 4.18 -5.11 -22.58
CA ILE A 117 4.58 -4.83 -23.96
C ILE A 117 4.44 -3.31 -24.14
N ALA A 118 5.56 -2.63 -24.39
CA ALA A 118 5.59 -1.20 -24.69
C ALA A 118 6.75 -0.91 -25.63
N ASP A 119 6.44 -0.48 -26.85
CA ASP A 119 7.44 -0.23 -27.87
C ASP A 119 8.25 1.03 -27.53
N GLY A 120 9.57 0.90 -27.45
CA GLY A 120 10.48 2.02 -27.17
C GLY A 120 10.55 2.45 -25.70
N LEU A 121 9.78 1.84 -24.80
CA LEU A 121 9.88 2.11 -23.36
C LEU A 121 11.24 1.65 -22.81
N SER A 122 11.88 2.51 -22.02
CA SER A 122 13.17 2.18 -21.39
C SER A 122 13.07 0.92 -20.53
N SER A 123 14.13 0.12 -20.56
CA SER A 123 14.30 -1.04 -19.69
C SER A 123 14.44 -0.70 -18.20
N GLU A 124 14.45 0.58 -17.83
CA GLU A 124 14.50 1.07 -16.45
C GLU A 124 13.11 1.20 -15.82
N PHE A 125 12.06 1.30 -16.63
CA PHE A 125 10.69 1.24 -16.11
C PHE A 125 10.44 -0.11 -15.43
N ARG A 126 9.82 -0.07 -14.25
CA ARG A 126 9.50 -1.25 -13.45
C ARG A 126 8.01 -1.19 -13.12
N PHE A 127 7.27 -2.21 -13.54
CA PHE A 127 5.89 -2.33 -13.11
C PHE A 127 5.83 -2.39 -11.56
N PRO A 128 4.89 -1.69 -10.92
CA PRO A 128 4.80 -1.71 -9.46
C PRO A 128 4.61 -3.13 -8.94
N ASN A 129 5.46 -3.52 -8.00
CA ASN A 129 5.47 -4.87 -7.41
C ASN A 129 5.49 -4.86 -5.87
N PHE A 130 4.96 -3.79 -5.28
CA PHE A 130 4.88 -3.61 -3.83
C PHE A 130 3.43 -3.73 -3.34
N PRO A 131 3.20 -4.10 -2.06
CA PRO A 131 1.87 -4.15 -1.47
C PRO A 131 1.17 -2.79 -1.50
N SER A 132 -0.10 -2.77 -1.87
CA SER A 132 -0.95 -1.59 -1.86
C SER A 132 -2.07 -1.76 -0.86
N PHE A 133 -2.17 -0.85 0.11
CA PHE A 133 -3.21 -0.88 1.12
C PHE A 133 -4.57 -0.57 0.51
N MET A 134 -5.58 -1.38 0.84
CA MET A 134 -6.97 -1.16 0.46
C MET A 134 -7.63 -0.21 1.47
N ASN A 135 -7.73 1.07 1.12
CA ASN A 135 -8.38 2.08 1.97
C ASN A 135 -9.88 1.84 2.09
N THR A 136 -10.49 1.40 0.99
CA THR A 136 -11.88 0.98 0.92
C THR A 136 -11.97 -0.36 0.20
N ALA A 137 -13.17 -0.87 -0.04
CA ALA A 137 -13.34 -2.10 -0.82
C ALA A 137 -12.90 -1.94 -2.30
N THR A 138 -12.75 -0.72 -2.79
CA THR A 138 -12.45 -0.43 -4.20
C THR A 138 -11.22 0.43 -4.39
N GLU A 139 -10.81 1.25 -3.43
CA GLU A 139 -9.67 2.15 -3.56
C GLU A 139 -8.45 1.61 -2.85
N PHE A 140 -7.30 1.72 -3.51
CA PHE A 140 -6.02 1.29 -2.96
C PHE A 140 -4.91 2.29 -3.28
N PHE A 141 -3.90 2.30 -2.42
CA PHE A 141 -2.68 3.07 -2.64
C PHE A 141 -1.48 2.30 -2.12
N GLY A 142 -0.32 2.54 -2.69
CA GLY A 142 0.90 1.87 -2.30
C GLY A 142 2.12 2.69 -2.63
N SER A 143 3.23 2.35 -2.01
CA SER A 143 4.55 2.85 -2.41
C SER A 143 5.61 1.82 -2.07
N ASN A 144 6.81 1.99 -2.62
CA ASN A 144 7.97 1.17 -2.24
C ASN A 144 8.70 1.72 -1.00
N ASN A 145 8.06 2.60 -0.24
CA ASN A 145 8.67 3.18 0.95
C ASN A 145 8.84 2.12 2.07
N PRO A 146 9.80 2.29 2.99
CA PRO A 146 10.12 1.29 4.01
C PRO A 146 9.00 1.04 5.03
N CYS A 147 7.95 1.85 5.03
CA CYS A 147 6.81 1.75 5.93
C CYS A 147 5.49 1.42 5.21
N ALA A 148 5.52 1.18 3.91
CA ALA A 148 4.36 0.84 3.08
C ALA A 148 4.18 -0.68 3.06
N LEU A 149 4.05 -1.25 4.26
CA LEU A 149 3.89 -2.67 4.48
C LEU A 149 2.80 -2.93 5.53
N PRO A 150 2.24 -4.15 5.58
CA PRO A 150 1.25 -4.51 6.58
C PRO A 150 1.85 -4.45 7.99
N LEU A 151 1.39 -3.50 8.80
CA LEU A 151 1.81 -3.31 10.18
C LEU A 151 0.77 -3.93 11.11
N GLY A 152 1.23 -4.71 12.10
CA GLY A 152 0.36 -5.28 13.12
C GLY A 152 -0.08 -4.24 14.17
N PRO A 153 -0.92 -4.65 15.13
CA PRO A 153 -1.33 -3.77 16.21
C PRO A 153 -0.09 -3.35 17.03
N ASP A 154 -0.06 -2.08 17.46
CA ASP A 154 1.06 -1.46 18.21
C ASP A 154 2.42 -1.51 17.48
N THR A 155 2.42 -1.76 16.17
CA THR A 155 3.63 -1.70 15.35
C THR A 155 3.73 -0.34 14.69
N PHE A 156 4.82 0.37 14.98
CA PHE A 156 5.13 1.66 14.37
C PHE A 156 6.34 1.52 13.45
N CYS A 157 6.23 2.07 12.25
CA CYS A 157 7.34 2.20 11.33
C CYS A 157 7.74 3.66 11.19
N SER A 158 9.04 3.91 11.18
CA SER A 158 9.60 5.22 10.89
C SER A 158 10.78 5.06 9.95
N GLY A 159 10.82 5.88 8.91
CA GLY A 159 11.83 5.85 7.86
C GLY A 159 11.34 6.61 6.65
N SER A 160 12.27 7.17 5.89
CA SER A 160 12.00 7.79 4.60
C SER A 160 12.99 7.26 3.59
N SER A 161 12.55 7.11 2.35
CA SER A 161 13.43 6.91 1.21
C SER A 161 13.35 8.10 0.26
N PHE A 162 14.44 8.33 -0.45
CA PHE A 162 14.50 9.37 -1.48
C PHE A 162 14.19 8.72 -2.82
N GLY A 163 13.24 9.28 -3.57
CA GLY A 163 12.82 8.70 -4.85
C GLY A 163 11.95 7.46 -4.66
N GLU A 164 10.78 7.65 -4.06
CA GLU A 164 9.79 6.59 -3.89
C GLU A 164 8.90 6.46 -5.13
N SER A 165 8.71 5.23 -5.58
CA SER A 165 7.64 4.88 -6.49
C SER A 165 6.34 4.80 -5.70
N SER A 166 5.27 5.34 -6.26
CA SER A 166 3.96 5.32 -5.62
C SER A 166 2.88 5.02 -6.63
N LEU A 167 1.78 4.48 -6.15
CA LEU A 167 0.59 4.26 -6.95
C LEU A 167 -0.67 4.55 -6.15
N THR A 168 -1.71 4.91 -6.87
CA THR A 168 -3.09 4.93 -6.43
C THR A 168 -3.93 4.20 -7.46
N GLY A 169 -4.99 3.54 -7.03
CA GLY A 169 -5.84 2.83 -7.96
C GLY A 169 -7.24 2.58 -7.43
N GLN A 170 -8.08 2.13 -8.35
CA GLN A 170 -9.49 1.89 -8.11
C GLN A 170 -9.98 0.65 -8.86
N LEU A 171 -10.72 -0.20 -8.15
CA LEU A 171 -11.48 -1.32 -8.71
C LEU A 171 -12.86 -0.79 -9.14
N GLN A 172 -13.14 -0.87 -10.44
CA GLN A 172 -14.41 -0.46 -11.05
C GLN A 172 -15.09 -1.66 -11.69
N GLY A 173 -15.77 -2.47 -10.87
CA GLY A 173 -16.43 -3.71 -11.33
C GLY A 173 -15.41 -4.74 -11.83
N THR A 174 -15.36 -4.94 -13.15
CA THR A 174 -14.40 -5.83 -13.82
C THR A 174 -13.14 -5.11 -14.29
N LYS A 175 -13.00 -3.81 -14.03
CA LYS A 175 -11.83 -3.02 -14.39
C LYS A 175 -11.00 -2.66 -13.17
N ILE A 176 -9.71 -2.43 -13.41
CA ILE A 176 -8.78 -1.83 -12.46
C ILE A 176 -8.13 -0.63 -13.15
N LEU A 177 -8.13 0.51 -12.46
CA LEU A 177 -7.43 1.71 -12.87
C LEU A 177 -6.28 1.93 -11.91
N ILE A 178 -5.10 2.20 -12.44
CA ILE A 178 -3.89 2.45 -11.66
C ILE A 178 -3.24 3.70 -12.22
N ASN A 179 -2.96 4.64 -11.34
CA ASN A 179 -2.11 5.79 -11.62
C ASN A 179 -0.89 5.70 -10.73
N GLY A 180 0.26 6.16 -11.21
CA GLY A 180 1.39 6.25 -10.33
C GLY A 180 2.60 6.92 -10.92
N THR A 181 3.63 6.93 -10.10
CA THR A 181 4.90 7.55 -10.39
C THR A 181 6.03 6.59 -10.06
N GLN A 182 7.09 6.63 -10.85
CA GLN A 182 8.34 5.96 -10.56
C GLN A 182 9.46 6.96 -10.86
N PRO A 183 10.32 7.29 -9.89
CA PRO A 183 11.47 8.14 -10.15
C PRO A 183 12.50 7.41 -11.02
N ASP A 184 13.18 8.18 -11.85
CA ASP A 184 14.36 7.72 -12.59
C ASP A 184 15.64 8.17 -11.85
N VAL A 185 16.82 7.73 -12.29
CA VAL A 185 18.12 8.11 -11.70
C VAL A 185 18.35 9.62 -11.62
N PHE A 186 17.70 10.41 -12.49
CA PHE A 186 17.75 11.88 -12.49
C PHE A 186 16.54 12.55 -11.85
N PHE A 187 15.79 11.88 -10.97
CA PHE A 187 14.57 12.43 -10.37
C PHE A 187 14.76 13.71 -9.55
N SER A 188 15.95 13.94 -9.01
CA SER A 188 16.29 15.21 -8.37
C SER A 188 16.20 16.42 -9.32
N PHE A 189 16.21 16.16 -10.64
CA PHE A 189 16.06 17.13 -11.72
C PHE A 189 14.73 16.93 -12.48
N GLY A 190 13.72 16.34 -11.83
CA GLY A 190 12.40 16.10 -12.44
C GLY A 190 12.32 14.88 -13.35
N GLY A 191 13.36 14.02 -13.34
CA GLY A 191 13.37 12.77 -14.11
C GLY A 191 12.45 11.69 -13.53
N GLY A 192 11.73 10.99 -14.39
CA GLY A 192 10.92 9.87 -13.94
C GLY A 192 9.82 9.47 -14.91
N TYR A 193 9.04 8.52 -14.45
CA TYR A 193 7.91 7.93 -15.13
C TYR A 193 6.63 8.32 -14.41
N THR A 194 5.62 8.72 -15.17
CA THR A 194 4.23 8.74 -14.73
C THR A 194 3.47 7.74 -15.58
N TYR A 195 2.53 7.01 -14.98
CA TYR A 195 1.79 5.99 -15.72
C TYR A 195 0.32 6.01 -15.35
N HIS A 196 -0.49 5.69 -16.35
CA HIS A 196 -1.92 5.42 -16.24
C HIS A 196 -2.18 4.07 -16.87
N ILE A 197 -2.84 3.18 -16.13
CA ILE A 197 -3.13 1.81 -16.56
C ILE A 197 -4.62 1.59 -16.37
N GLU A 198 -5.30 1.21 -17.44
CA GLU A 198 -6.65 0.68 -17.41
C GLU A 198 -6.60 -0.78 -17.89
N ALA A 199 -6.98 -1.69 -17.00
CA ALA A 199 -7.00 -3.12 -17.31
C ALA A 199 -8.34 -3.75 -16.95
N ALA A 200 -8.72 -4.79 -17.70
CA ALA A 200 -9.97 -5.52 -17.50
C ALA A 200 -9.70 -6.98 -17.14
N VAL A 201 -10.55 -7.54 -16.27
CA VAL A 201 -10.48 -8.96 -15.92
C VAL A 201 -10.77 -9.81 -17.15
N VAL A 202 -9.92 -10.79 -17.41
CA VAL A 202 -10.19 -11.80 -18.44
C VAL A 202 -11.13 -12.86 -17.84
N PRO A 203 -12.33 -13.07 -18.39
CA PRO A 203 -13.17 -14.17 -17.96
C PRO A 203 -12.46 -15.48 -18.26
N VAL A 204 -12.27 -16.34 -17.26
CA VAL A 204 -11.75 -17.69 -17.49
C VAL A 204 -12.67 -18.37 -18.52
N PRO A 205 -12.16 -18.87 -19.66
CA PRO A 205 -13.03 -19.41 -20.71
C PRO A 205 -13.94 -20.50 -20.14
N ALA A 206 -15.26 -20.33 -20.31
CA ALA A 206 -16.26 -21.32 -19.92
C ALA A 206 -16.04 -22.72 -20.55
N ALA A 207 -15.14 -22.81 -21.55
CA ALA A 207 -14.63 -24.05 -22.10
C ALA A 207 -14.09 -25.00 -21.03
N PHE A 208 -13.43 -24.53 -19.96
CA PHE A 208 -12.96 -25.40 -18.87
C PHE A 208 -14.12 -26.13 -18.18
N TRP A 209 -15.25 -25.45 -18.00
CA TRP A 209 -16.47 -26.05 -17.45
C TRP A 209 -17.15 -27.01 -18.44
N LEU A 210 -17.07 -26.74 -19.75
CA LEU A 210 -17.56 -27.66 -20.79
C LEU A 210 -16.77 -28.97 -20.85
N PHE A 211 -15.46 -28.95 -20.56
CA PHE A 211 -14.66 -30.18 -20.48
C PHE A 211 -15.08 -31.06 -19.29
N PHE A 212 -15.41 -30.47 -18.13
CA PHE A 212 -15.90 -31.22 -16.97
C PHE A 212 -17.31 -31.80 -17.16
N SER A 213 -18.21 -31.08 -17.84
CA SER A 213 -19.54 -31.59 -18.15
C SER A 213 -19.51 -32.70 -19.22
N GLY A 214 -18.59 -32.62 -20.20
CA GLY A 214 -18.37 -33.68 -21.19
C GLY A 214 -17.87 -35.00 -20.59
N LEU A 215 -16.95 -34.93 -19.61
CA LEU A 215 -16.40 -36.12 -18.93
C LEU A 215 -17.43 -36.82 -18.03
N SER A 216 -18.27 -36.05 -17.34
CA SER A 216 -19.32 -36.61 -16.47
C SER A 216 -20.41 -37.34 -17.25
N MET A 217 -20.77 -36.88 -18.46
CA MET A 217 -21.70 -37.62 -19.34
C MET A 217 -21.12 -38.94 -19.89
N LEU A 218 -19.80 -39.02 -20.12
CA LEU A 218 -19.15 -40.25 -20.60
C LEU A 218 -19.05 -41.34 -19.53
N VAL A 219 -18.94 -40.96 -18.24
CA VAL A 219 -18.89 -41.91 -17.12
C VAL A 219 -20.28 -42.48 -16.79
N VAL A 220 -21.35 -41.66 -16.92
CA VAL A 220 -22.73 -42.11 -16.66
C VAL A 220 -23.23 -43.08 -17.75
N ARG A 221 -22.72 -42.98 -18.98
CA ARG A 221 -23.12 -43.87 -20.09
C ARG A 221 -22.43 -45.25 -20.10
N ARG A 222 -21.55 -45.53 -19.13
CA ARG A 222 -20.84 -46.81 -18.97
C ARG A 222 -21.30 -47.65 -17.77
N ARG A 223 -22.44 -47.33 -17.15
CA ARG A 223 -23.12 -48.22 -16.18
C ARG A 223 -24.35 -48.85 -16.80
#